data_AF-A0A3B3WYH6-F1
#
_entry.id   AF-A0A3B3WYH6-F1
#
_cell.length_a   1.000
_cell.length_b   1.000
_cell.length_c   1.000
_cell.angle_alpha   90.00
_cell.angle_beta   90.00
_cell.angle_gamma   90.00
#
_symmetry.space_group_name_H-M   'P 1'
#
loop_
_entity.id
_entity.type
_entity.pdbx_description
1 polymer ?
#
loop_
_entity_poly.entity_id
_entity_poly.type
_entity_poly.pdbx_seq_one_letter_code
_entity_poly.pdbx_strand_id
1 'polypeptide(L)'
;PHPYGRWFLKLLQAETDRMEGWCRQMELDQRENELPEDILEKMRTAVGSAQLLISQKFQQFRELCEENLNLSIHPRPVASDLAGFWDMLQLSIENISLKFDELHQLRANNWRPLDPPDRKERRLPPPVPKKPHKVVPHHHPPLARDRSLESSEKQRQEARKRLMAAKRAASVRQNSATESADSIEIYIPEAQTRL
;
A
#
# COMPACT_ATOMS: atom_id res chain seq x y z
N PRO A 1 -12.50 13.71 33.22
CA PRO A 1 -11.65 13.71 32.01
C PRO A 1 -10.95 12.34 31.86
N HIS A 2 -11.40 11.52 30.91
CA HIS A 2 -10.69 10.29 30.57
C HIS A 2 -9.35 10.71 29.93
N PRO A 3 -8.19 10.31 30.48
CA PRO A 3 -6.92 10.67 29.89
C PRO A 3 -6.72 9.83 28.62
N TYR A 4 -7.09 10.38 27.47
CA TYR A 4 -7.04 9.72 26.16
C TYR A 4 -5.69 9.03 25.90
N GLY A 5 -4.56 9.64 26.31
CA GLY A 5 -3.24 9.01 26.24
C GLY A 5 -3.14 7.63 26.92
N ARG A 6 -3.78 7.42 28.09
CA ARG A 6 -3.76 6.11 28.77
C ARG A 6 -4.52 5.04 27.99
N TRP A 7 -5.59 5.42 27.29
CA TRP A 7 -6.36 4.49 26.47
C TRP A 7 -5.55 4.06 25.25
N PHE A 8 -4.95 5.02 24.54
CA PHE A 8 -4.08 4.74 23.40
C PHE A 8 -2.84 3.92 23.76
N LEU A 9 -2.21 4.18 24.91
CA LEU A 9 -1.07 3.37 25.38
C LEU A 9 -1.44 1.88 25.57
N LYS A 10 -2.66 1.59 26.05
CA LYS A 10 -3.12 0.20 26.18
C LYS A 10 -3.34 -0.48 24.82
N LEU A 11 -3.92 0.25 23.87
CA LEU A 11 -4.09 -0.26 22.50
C LEU A 11 -2.74 -0.50 21.83
N LEU A 12 -1.81 0.46 21.93
CA LEU A 12 -0.47 0.36 21.40
C LEU A 12 0.27 -0.85 21.99
N GLN A 13 0.13 -1.10 23.29
CA GLN A 13 0.75 -2.26 23.93
C GLN A 13 0.19 -3.57 23.37
N ALA A 14 -1.14 -3.70 23.24
CA ALA A 14 -1.74 -4.90 22.66
C ALA A 14 -1.27 -5.18 21.23
N GLU A 15 -1.14 -4.13 20.41
CA GLU A 15 -0.60 -4.23 19.05
C GLU A 15 0.89 -4.59 19.03
N THR A 16 1.67 -4.07 19.99
CA THR A 16 3.09 -4.40 20.15
C THR A 16 3.26 -5.87 20.49
N ASP A 17 2.57 -6.35 21.53
CA ASP A 17 2.66 -7.73 22.00
C ASP A 17 2.26 -8.71 20.89
N ARG A 18 1.18 -8.40 20.15
CA ARG A 18 0.71 -9.19 19.01
C ARG A 18 1.78 -9.29 17.92
N MET A 19 2.31 -8.15 17.48
CA MET A 19 3.25 -8.09 16.37
C MET A 19 4.62 -8.68 16.72
N GLU A 20 5.11 -8.47 17.95
CA GLU A 20 6.30 -9.17 18.45
C GLU A 20 6.09 -10.69 18.55
N GLY A 21 4.89 -11.12 18.95
CA GLY A 21 4.52 -12.54 18.97
C GLY A 21 4.64 -13.17 17.58
N TRP A 22 4.15 -12.48 16.54
CA TRP A 22 4.31 -12.92 15.17
C TRP A 22 5.77 -12.95 14.71
N CYS A 23 6.57 -11.93 15.04
CA CYS A 23 7.99 -11.91 14.70
C CYS A 23 8.73 -13.12 15.30
N ARG A 24 8.54 -13.38 16.60
CA ARG A 24 9.15 -14.54 17.27
C ARG A 24 8.73 -15.86 16.65
N GLN A 25 7.45 -15.99 16.27
CA GLN A 25 6.95 -17.20 15.60
C GLN A 25 7.65 -17.42 14.26
N MET A 26 7.76 -16.39 13.41
CA MET A 26 8.42 -16.51 12.11
C MET A 26 9.92 -16.80 12.25
N GLU A 27 10.61 -16.14 13.19
CA GLU A 27 12.02 -16.40 13.47
C GLU A 27 12.28 -17.83 13.96
N LEU A 28 11.34 -18.41 14.73
CA LEU A 28 11.39 -19.81 15.13
C LEU A 28 11.19 -20.75 13.93
N ASP A 29 10.14 -20.51 13.14
CA ASP A 29 9.83 -21.31 11.97
C ASP A 29 10.99 -21.31 10.95
N GLN A 30 11.72 -20.20 10.81
CA GLN A 30 12.94 -20.11 9.99
C GLN A 30 14.11 -20.98 10.48
N ARG A 31 14.20 -21.22 11.80
CA ARG A 31 15.27 -22.03 12.40
C ARG A 31 14.92 -23.52 12.39
N GLU A 32 13.65 -23.84 12.58
CA GLU A 32 13.17 -25.22 12.73
C GLU A 32 12.84 -25.91 11.40
N ASN A 33 12.63 -25.15 10.32
CA ASN A 33 12.25 -25.69 9.02
C ASN A 33 13.26 -25.33 7.93
N GLU A 34 13.53 -26.26 7.02
CA GLU A 34 14.24 -25.97 5.76
C GLU A 34 13.26 -25.40 4.74
N LEU A 35 13.18 -24.08 4.67
CA LEU A 35 12.22 -23.37 3.83
C LEU A 35 12.86 -22.88 2.51
N PRO A 36 12.07 -22.83 1.42
CA PRO A 36 12.47 -22.14 0.19
C PRO A 36 12.85 -20.67 0.42
N GLU A 37 13.82 -20.15 -0.36
CA GLU A 37 14.35 -18.79 -0.18
C GLU A 37 13.27 -17.71 -0.39
N ASP A 38 12.29 -17.93 -1.27
CA ASP A 38 11.19 -17.00 -1.49
C ASP A 38 10.30 -16.85 -0.24
N ILE A 39 10.11 -17.93 0.52
CA ILE A 39 9.39 -17.90 1.81
C ILE A 39 10.24 -17.21 2.87
N LEU A 40 11.54 -17.53 2.93
CA LEU A 40 12.47 -16.88 3.85
C LEU A 40 12.53 -15.36 3.61
N GLU A 41 12.58 -14.92 2.35
CA GLU A 41 12.56 -13.51 1.96
C GLU A 41 11.25 -12.82 2.39
N LYS A 42 10.10 -13.46 2.17
CA LYS A 42 8.80 -12.97 2.64
C LYS A 42 8.79 -12.79 4.17
N MET A 43 9.28 -13.78 4.91
CA MET A 43 9.39 -13.72 6.37
C MET A 43 10.31 -12.58 6.81
N ARG A 44 11.53 -12.49 6.28
CA ARG A 44 12.48 -11.40 6.61
C ARG A 44 11.88 -10.02 6.33
N THR A 45 11.17 -9.88 5.22
CA THR A 45 10.51 -8.62 4.85
C THR A 45 9.37 -8.27 5.82
N ALA A 46 8.52 -9.24 6.17
CA ALA A 46 7.44 -9.04 7.14
C ALA A 46 7.98 -8.67 8.52
N VAL A 47 8.89 -9.49 9.07
CA VAL A 47 9.53 -9.30 10.38
C VAL A 47 10.27 -7.97 10.43
N GLY A 48 11.09 -7.66 9.43
CA GLY A 48 11.82 -6.40 9.36
C GLY A 48 10.88 -5.19 9.35
N SER A 49 9.79 -5.25 8.59
CA SER A 49 8.81 -4.16 8.56
C SER A 49 8.05 -3.98 9.88
N ALA A 50 7.74 -5.07 10.58
CA ALA A 50 7.15 -5.05 11.92
C ALA A 50 8.10 -4.44 12.96
N GLN A 51 9.33 -4.94 13.01
CA GLN A 51 10.36 -4.43 13.93
C GLN A 51 10.64 -2.94 13.69
N LEU A 52 10.65 -2.51 12.43
CA LEU A 52 10.78 -1.10 12.09
C LEU A 52 9.58 -0.27 12.59
N LEU A 53 8.35 -0.77 12.40
CA LEU A 53 7.16 -0.08 12.89
C LEU A 53 7.18 0.07 14.41
N ILE A 54 7.55 -0.99 15.13
CA ILE A 54 7.62 -1.01 16.59
C ILE A 54 8.73 -0.08 17.10
N SER A 55 9.94 -0.19 16.56
CA SER A 55 11.08 0.61 17.01
C SER A 55 10.99 2.09 16.65
N GLN A 56 10.18 2.45 15.64
CA GLN A 56 10.04 3.83 15.18
C GLN A 56 8.67 4.41 15.49
N LYS A 57 7.64 3.98 14.77
CA LYS A 57 6.32 4.63 14.82
C LYS A 57 5.57 4.35 16.10
N PHE A 58 5.74 3.17 16.70
CA PHE A 58 5.13 2.90 18.01
C PHE A 58 5.83 3.70 19.11
N GLN A 59 7.16 3.81 19.09
CA GLN A 59 7.88 4.66 20.06
C GLN A 59 7.45 6.13 19.94
N GLN A 60 7.37 6.67 18.72
CA GLN A 60 6.86 8.04 18.48
C GLN A 60 5.44 8.23 19.04
N PHE A 61 4.55 7.25 18.84
CA PHE A 61 3.18 7.37 19.36
C PHE A 61 3.11 7.23 20.87
N ARG A 62 3.95 6.39 21.47
CA ARG A 62 4.07 6.22 22.92
C ARG A 62 4.48 7.54 23.58
N GLU A 63 5.53 8.17 23.08
CA GLU A 63 6.01 9.47 23.55
C GLU A 63 4.90 10.53 23.45
N LEU A 64 4.21 10.61 22.32
CA LEU A 64 3.10 11.54 22.14
C LEU A 64 1.95 11.30 23.15
N CYS A 65 1.65 10.04 23.45
CA CYS A 65 0.68 9.69 24.47
C CYS A 65 1.16 10.08 25.88
N GLU A 66 2.43 9.90 26.20
CA GLU A 66 3.02 10.27 27.49
C GLU A 66 3.05 11.80 27.68
N GLU A 67 3.39 12.55 26.63
CA GLU A 67 3.30 14.01 26.61
C GLU A 67 1.87 14.50 26.83
N ASN A 68 0.86 13.84 26.24
CA ASN A 68 -0.55 14.16 26.49
C ASN A 68 -0.95 13.98 27.98
N LEU A 69 -0.30 13.06 28.69
CA LEU A 69 -0.54 12.80 30.11
C LEU A 69 0.25 13.75 31.03
N ASN A 70 1.33 14.34 30.52
CA ASN A 70 2.18 15.22 31.28
C ASN A 70 1.63 16.66 31.31
N LEU A 71 1.27 17.14 32.49
CA LEU A 71 0.75 18.50 32.69
C LEU A 71 1.81 19.60 32.55
N SER A 72 3.11 19.25 32.56
CA SER A 72 4.20 20.22 32.45
C SER A 72 4.65 20.53 31.01
N ILE A 73 4.10 19.86 29.99
CA ILE A 73 4.45 20.05 28.58
C ILE A 73 3.58 21.15 27.95
N HIS A 74 4.20 22.10 27.25
CA HIS A 74 3.52 23.17 26.52
C HIS A 74 4.18 23.46 25.15
N PRO A 75 3.43 23.44 24.02
CA PRO A 75 2.04 23.03 23.91
C PRO A 75 1.87 21.52 24.11
N ARG A 76 0.77 21.12 24.76
CA ARG A 76 0.49 19.70 25.01
C ARG A 76 -0.28 19.11 23.81
N PRO A 77 0.07 17.89 23.36
CA PRO A 77 -0.76 17.18 22.40
C PRO A 77 -2.20 17.06 22.89
N VAL A 78 -3.17 17.32 22.01
CA VAL A 78 -4.60 17.17 22.31
C VAL A 78 -5.14 15.83 21.83
N ALA A 79 -6.35 15.48 22.25
CA ALA A 79 -6.95 14.19 21.90
C ALA A 79 -7.08 13.96 20.39
N SER A 80 -7.31 15.02 19.60
CA SER A 80 -7.36 14.94 18.14
C SER A 80 -6.01 14.62 17.51
N ASP A 81 -4.90 15.09 18.09
CA ASP A 81 -3.55 14.79 17.58
C ASP A 81 -3.24 13.31 17.76
N LEU A 82 -3.59 12.75 18.94
CA LEU A 82 -3.46 11.32 19.21
C LEU A 82 -4.32 10.48 18.26
N ALA A 83 -5.59 10.86 18.07
CA ALA A 83 -6.49 10.15 17.16
C ALA A 83 -5.97 10.16 15.72
N GLY A 84 -5.55 11.33 15.22
CA GLY A 84 -5.02 11.45 13.86
C GLY A 84 -3.73 10.64 13.65
N PHE A 85 -2.82 10.63 14.63
CA PHE A 85 -1.63 9.78 14.55
C PHE A 85 -2.02 8.29 14.56
N TRP A 86 -2.93 7.91 15.45
CA TRP A 86 -3.39 6.52 15.56
C TRP A 86 -4.03 6.01 14.26
N ASP A 87 -4.85 6.82 13.60
CA ASP A 87 -5.48 6.45 12.33
C ASP A 87 -4.42 6.16 11.24
N MET A 88 -3.37 6.97 11.15
CA MET A 88 -2.24 6.71 10.26
C MET A 88 -1.45 5.46 10.67
N LEU A 89 -1.28 5.26 11.98
CA LEU A 89 -0.58 4.09 12.51
C LEU A 89 -1.33 2.79 12.21
N GLN A 90 -2.66 2.81 12.30
CA GLN A 90 -3.54 1.69 11.98
C GLN A 90 -3.37 1.23 10.54
N LEU A 91 -3.22 2.14 9.57
CA LEU A 91 -2.93 1.76 8.17
C LEU A 91 -1.62 0.96 8.05
N SER A 92 -0.60 1.33 8.82
CA SER A 92 0.67 0.61 8.83
C SER A 92 0.55 -0.75 9.49
N ILE A 93 -0.21 -0.83 10.59
CA ILE A 93 -0.51 -2.08 11.30
C ILE A 93 -1.28 -3.04 10.40
N GLU A 94 -2.30 -2.56 9.68
CA GLU A 94 -3.10 -3.37 8.76
C GLU A 94 -2.25 -3.92 7.62
N ASN A 95 -1.41 -3.07 7.00
CA ASN A 95 -0.51 -3.50 5.94
C ASN A 95 0.46 -4.60 6.41
N ILE A 96 1.00 -4.48 7.62
CA ILE A 96 1.86 -5.53 8.19
C ILE A 96 1.04 -6.78 8.56
N SER A 97 -0.16 -6.61 9.09
CA SER A 97 -1.06 -7.74 9.42
C SER A 97 -1.34 -8.58 8.18
N LEU A 98 -1.59 -7.96 7.03
CA LEU A 98 -1.78 -8.68 5.76
C LEU A 98 -0.57 -9.54 5.36
N LYS A 99 0.66 -9.05 5.60
CA LYS A 99 1.89 -9.83 5.35
C LYS A 99 1.98 -11.04 6.26
N PHE A 100 1.66 -10.86 7.55
CA PHE A 100 1.67 -11.97 8.49
C PHE A 100 0.53 -12.95 8.25
N ASP A 101 -0.64 -12.50 7.80
CA ASP A 101 -1.75 -13.39 7.41
C ASP A 101 -1.34 -14.30 6.25
N GLU A 102 -0.63 -13.78 5.25
CA GLU A 102 -0.07 -14.60 4.17
C GLU A 102 0.90 -15.67 4.71
N LEU A 103 1.80 -15.28 5.62
CA LEU A 103 2.75 -16.20 6.24
C LEU A 103 2.04 -17.27 7.10
N HIS A 104 1.01 -16.90 7.84
CA HIS A 104 0.21 -17.85 8.62
C HIS A 104 -0.54 -18.84 7.70
N GLN A 105 -1.02 -18.40 6.54
CA GLN A 105 -1.63 -19.29 5.56
C GLN A 105 -0.62 -20.27 4.96
N LEU A 106 0.58 -19.80 4.61
CA LEU A 106 1.68 -20.67 4.17
C LEU A 106 2.03 -21.70 5.25
N ARG A 107 2.14 -21.28 6.51
CA ARG A 107 2.38 -22.16 7.65
C ARG A 107 1.30 -23.24 7.78
N ALA A 108 0.03 -22.85 7.68
CA ALA A 108 -1.09 -23.78 7.72
C ALA A 108 -1.08 -24.77 6.53
N ASN A 109 -0.46 -24.39 5.41
CA ASN A 109 -0.26 -25.22 4.23
C ASN A 109 1.12 -25.93 4.20
N ASN A 110 1.76 -26.13 5.36
CA ASN A 110 3.08 -26.76 5.47
C ASN A 110 4.15 -26.07 4.59
N TRP A 111 4.12 -24.75 4.52
CA TRP A 111 5.01 -23.91 3.73
C TRP A 111 5.01 -24.20 2.23
N ARG A 112 3.91 -24.77 1.72
CA ARG A 112 3.72 -24.96 0.29
C ARG A 112 3.09 -23.70 -0.30
N PRO A 113 3.52 -23.28 -1.51
CA PRO A 113 2.85 -22.19 -2.22
C PRO A 113 1.35 -22.44 -2.26
N LEU A 114 0.58 -21.39 -1.95
CA LEU A 114 -0.86 -21.45 -2.12
C LEU A 114 -1.13 -21.42 -3.63
N ASP A 115 -1.92 -22.37 -4.13
CA ASP A 115 -2.44 -22.27 -5.49
C ASP A 115 -3.13 -20.90 -5.63
N PRO A 116 -2.92 -20.18 -6.74
CA PRO A 116 -3.61 -18.93 -6.97
C PRO A 116 -5.10 -19.19 -6.78
N PRO A 117 -5.82 -18.33 -6.03
CA PRO A 117 -7.23 -18.55 -5.76
C PRO A 117 -7.86 -18.79 -7.12
N ASP A 118 -8.39 -20.00 -7.30
CA ASP A 118 -8.99 -20.43 -8.55
C ASP A 118 -9.98 -19.32 -8.89
N ARG A 119 -9.56 -18.45 -9.81
CA ARG A 119 -10.47 -17.58 -10.52
C ARG A 119 -11.24 -18.62 -11.30
N LYS A 120 -12.27 -19.18 -10.64
CA LYS A 120 -13.55 -19.40 -11.24
C LYS A 120 -13.81 -18.08 -11.93
N GLU A 121 -13.38 -18.02 -13.20
CA GLU A 121 -14.01 -17.23 -14.21
C GLU A 121 -15.46 -17.32 -13.79
N ARG A 122 -16.02 -16.20 -13.33
CA ARG A 122 -17.45 -16.01 -13.41
C ARG A 122 -17.69 -16.20 -14.91
N ARG A 123 -17.94 -17.45 -15.30
CA ARG A 123 -18.49 -17.80 -16.58
C ARG A 123 -19.72 -16.95 -16.59
N LEU A 124 -19.65 -15.87 -17.38
CA LEU A 124 -20.80 -15.06 -17.67
C LEU A 124 -21.90 -16.06 -18.04
N PRO A 125 -23.07 -15.99 -17.39
CA PRO A 125 -24.13 -16.93 -17.71
C PRO A 125 -24.34 -16.89 -19.23
N PRO A 126 -24.47 -18.05 -19.89
CA PRO A 126 -24.59 -18.09 -21.35
C PRO A 126 -25.75 -17.19 -21.78
N PRO A 127 -25.60 -16.41 -22.87
CA PRO A 127 -26.65 -15.52 -23.33
C PRO A 127 -27.91 -16.33 -23.61
N VAL A 128 -29.01 -15.96 -22.95
CA VAL A 128 -30.31 -16.64 -23.03
C VAL A 128 -30.80 -16.67 -24.48
N PRO A 129 -31.29 -17.80 -25.01
CA PRO A 129 -31.81 -17.88 -26.37
C PRO A 129 -33.03 -16.96 -26.54
N LYS A 130 -32.95 -16.05 -27.52
CA LYS A 130 -34.09 -15.19 -27.91
C LYS A 130 -35.19 -16.05 -28.52
N LYS A 131 -36.36 -16.11 -27.86
CA LYS A 131 -37.60 -16.65 -28.44
C LYS A 131 -38.03 -15.80 -29.65
N PRO A 132 -38.62 -16.38 -30.70
CA PRO A 132 -39.09 -15.62 -31.85
C PRO A 132 -40.36 -14.85 -31.50
N HIS A 133 -40.38 -13.55 -31.82
CA HIS A 133 -41.53 -12.67 -31.66
C HIS A 133 -42.60 -12.95 -32.73
N LYS A 134 -43.86 -13.13 -32.28
CA LYS A 134 -45.04 -12.87 -33.14
C LYS A 134 -45.26 -11.36 -33.25
N VAL A 135 -45.68 -10.97 -34.45
CA VAL A 135 -45.77 -9.63 -35.00
C VAL A 135 -47.05 -8.93 -34.55
N VAL A 136 -46.94 -7.69 -34.03
CA VAL A 136 -47.99 -6.65 -34.11
C VAL A 136 -47.27 -5.27 -34.16
N PRO A 137 -47.62 -4.35 -35.07
CA PRO A 137 -46.85 -3.12 -35.30
C PRO A 137 -47.41 -1.94 -34.50
N HIS A 138 -46.56 -1.16 -33.83
CA HIS A 138 -46.70 0.30 -33.71
C HIS A 138 -45.36 0.94 -33.29
N HIS A 139 -45.12 2.14 -33.83
CA HIS A 139 -43.87 2.88 -33.91
C HIS A 139 -43.23 3.28 -32.57
N HIS A 140 -41.97 2.90 -32.33
CA HIS A 140 -40.94 3.66 -31.57
C HIS A 140 -39.52 3.20 -31.99
N PRO A 141 -38.52 4.09 -32.15
CA PRO A 141 -37.20 3.74 -32.69
C PRO A 141 -36.32 2.96 -31.68
N PRO A 142 -35.45 2.01 -32.12
CA PRO A 142 -34.67 1.18 -31.21
C PRO A 142 -33.38 1.87 -30.74
N LEU A 143 -33.17 1.76 -29.43
CA LEU A 143 -31.97 2.17 -28.70
C LEU A 143 -30.71 1.43 -29.23
N ALA A 144 -29.76 2.22 -29.73
CA ALA A 144 -28.40 1.81 -30.09
C ALA A 144 -27.57 1.49 -28.83
N ARG A 145 -27.82 0.35 -28.18
CA ARG A 145 -27.12 -0.03 -26.92
C ARG A 145 -25.95 -1.01 -27.09
N ASP A 146 -25.78 -1.62 -28.27
CA ASP A 146 -24.69 -2.58 -28.52
C ASP A 146 -23.38 -1.91 -29.00
N ARG A 147 -23.47 -0.86 -29.83
CA ARG A 147 -22.28 -0.10 -30.29
C ARG A 147 -21.56 0.66 -29.17
N SER A 148 -22.21 0.89 -28.03
CA SER A 148 -21.68 1.74 -26.95
C SER A 148 -20.61 1.03 -26.12
N LEU A 149 -20.74 -0.28 -25.89
CA LEU A 149 -19.80 -1.04 -25.07
C LEU A 149 -18.47 -1.29 -25.81
N GLU A 150 -18.52 -1.66 -27.08
CA GLU A 150 -17.31 -1.83 -27.90
C GLU A 150 -16.59 -0.49 -28.16
N SER A 151 -17.35 0.62 -28.29
CA SER A 151 -16.78 1.97 -28.34
C SER A 151 -16.11 2.37 -27.03
N SER A 152 -16.69 2.01 -25.89
CA SER A 152 -16.13 2.31 -24.56
C SER A 152 -14.85 1.53 -24.29
N GLU A 153 -14.79 0.26 -24.71
CA GLU A 153 -13.59 -0.57 -24.58
C GLU A 153 -12.45 -0.09 -25.50
N LYS A 154 -12.76 0.26 -26.76
CA LYS A 154 -11.79 0.90 -27.67
C LYS A 154 -11.27 2.22 -27.10
N GLN A 155 -12.13 3.05 -26.53
CA GLN A 155 -11.75 4.33 -25.94
C GLN A 155 -10.85 4.14 -24.71
N ARG A 156 -11.11 3.12 -23.88
CA ARG A 156 -10.28 2.78 -22.72
C ARG A 156 -8.91 2.23 -23.13
N GLN A 157 -8.86 1.43 -24.20
CA GLN A 157 -7.61 0.92 -24.79
C GLN A 157 -6.75 2.08 -25.35
N GLU A 158 -7.39 3.02 -26.05
CA GLU A 158 -6.72 4.18 -26.63
C GLU A 158 -6.20 5.14 -25.55
N ALA A 159 -6.98 5.40 -24.50
CA ALA A 159 -6.55 6.20 -23.35
C ALA A 159 -5.30 5.60 -22.68
N ARG A 160 -5.25 4.27 -22.50
CA ARG A 160 -4.06 3.58 -21.96
C ARG A 160 -2.84 3.73 -22.88
N LYS A 161 -3.02 3.60 -24.20
CA LYS A 161 -1.95 3.77 -25.19
C LYS A 161 -1.40 5.20 -25.18
N ARG A 162 -2.27 6.21 -25.13
CA ARG A 162 -1.89 7.64 -25.03
C ARG A 162 -1.12 7.92 -23.74
N LEU A 163 -1.56 7.37 -22.61
CA LEU A 163 -0.86 7.55 -21.33
C LEU A 163 0.57 6.96 -21.37
N MET A 164 0.73 5.75 -21.92
CA MET A 164 2.05 5.13 -22.06
C MET A 164 2.97 5.92 -23.00
N ALA A 165 2.44 6.45 -24.10
CA ALA A 165 3.19 7.31 -25.01
C ALA A 165 3.61 8.64 -24.36
N ALA A 166 2.71 9.28 -23.60
CA ALA A 166 3.02 10.50 -22.86
C ALA A 166 4.09 10.27 -21.78
N LYS A 167 4.04 9.15 -21.05
CA LYS A 167 5.09 8.76 -20.10
C LYS A 167 6.45 8.58 -20.76
N ARG A 168 6.51 7.91 -21.91
CA ARG A 168 7.77 7.78 -22.68
C ARG A 168 8.30 9.14 -23.15
N ALA A 169 7.43 10.01 -23.68
CA ALA A 169 7.84 11.33 -24.14
C ALA A 169 8.27 12.28 -23.01
N ALA A 170 7.70 12.14 -21.81
CA ALA A 170 8.13 12.87 -20.62
C ALA A 170 9.49 12.37 -20.12
N SER A 171 9.71 11.06 -20.10
CA SER A 171 10.99 10.46 -19.73
C SER A 171 12.12 10.86 -20.69
N VAL A 172 11.84 10.90 -22.01
CA VAL A 172 12.84 11.37 -23.01
C VAL A 172 13.18 12.84 -22.78
N ARG A 173 12.18 13.68 -22.48
CA ARG A 173 12.41 15.11 -22.17
C ARG A 173 13.23 15.32 -20.88
N GLN A 174 13.04 14.45 -19.89
CA GLN A 174 13.78 14.51 -18.63
C GLN A 174 15.24 14.05 -18.81
N ASN A 175 15.50 13.05 -19.64
CA ASN A 175 16.86 12.63 -20.00
C ASN A 175 17.58 13.67 -20.89
N SER A 176 16.88 14.33 -21.81
CA SER A 176 17.51 15.37 -22.66
C SER A 176 17.81 16.67 -21.92
N ALA A 177 17.06 16.98 -20.85
CA ALA A 177 17.28 18.19 -20.04
C ALA A 177 18.53 18.09 -19.13
N THR A 178 18.99 16.88 -18.81
CA THR A 178 20.20 16.66 -18.01
C THR A 178 21.49 16.64 -18.84
N GLU A 179 21.42 16.51 -20.17
CA GLU A 179 22.60 16.54 -21.06
C GLU A 179 23.00 17.97 -21.47
N SER A 180 22.13 18.98 -21.29
CA SER A 180 22.41 20.39 -21.63
C SER A 180 22.98 21.21 -20.46
N ALA A 181 23.05 20.63 -19.25
CA ALA A 181 23.42 21.33 -18.03
C ALA A 181 24.92 21.24 -17.67
N ASP A 182 25.73 20.54 -18.48
CA ASP A 182 27.16 20.30 -18.20
C ASP A 182 28.10 21.43 -18.70
N SER A 183 27.54 22.55 -19.19
CA SER A 183 28.30 23.75 -19.55
C SER A 183 28.06 24.87 -18.54
N ILE A 184 28.50 24.69 -17.30
CA ILE A 184 28.60 25.77 -16.31
C ILE A 184 30.09 26.06 -16.12
N GLU A 185 30.62 27.06 -16.83
CA GLU A 185 31.96 27.60 -16.55
C GLU A 185 31.93 28.29 -15.18
N ILE A 186 32.59 27.68 -14.20
CA ILE A 186 32.75 28.23 -12.86
C ILE A 186 33.87 29.26 -12.90
N TYR A 187 33.52 30.54 -12.99
CA TYR A 187 34.46 31.65 -12.80
C TYR A 187 34.82 31.79 -11.31
N ILE A 188 36.09 31.57 -10.97
CA ILE A 188 36.64 31.75 -9.61
C ILE A 188 37.39 33.09 -9.57
N PRO A 189 36.92 34.11 -8.82
CA PRO A 189 37.68 35.35 -8.69
C PRO A 189 38.84 35.16 -7.70
N GLU A 190 40.04 35.51 -8.14
CA GLU A 190 41.27 35.46 -7.35
C GLU A 190 41.17 36.33 -6.09
N ALA A 191 41.43 35.72 -4.93
CA ALA A 191 41.51 36.41 -3.65
C ALA A 191 42.79 37.26 -3.61
N GLN A 192 42.64 38.59 -3.62
CA GLN A 192 43.74 39.50 -3.32
C GLN A 192 44.07 39.44 -1.83
N THR A 193 45.16 38.75 -1.49
CA THR A 193 45.91 38.98 -0.26
C THR A 193 46.54 40.37 -0.31
N ARG A 194 46.11 41.28 0.56
CA ARG A 194 46.90 42.45 0.95
C ARG A 194 47.43 42.26 2.37
N LEU A 195 48.74 42.48 2.48
CA LEU A 195 49.54 42.65 3.67
C LEU A 195 49.05 43.80 4.55
#